data_AF-A0A1E5V503-F1
#
_entry.id   AF-A0A1E5V503-F1
#
_cell.length_a   1.000
_cell.length_b   1.000
_cell.length_c   1.000
_cell.angle_alpha   90.00
_cell.angle_beta   90.00
_cell.angle_gamma   90.00
#
_symmetry.space_group_name_H-M   'P 1'
#
loop_
_entity.id
_entity.type
_entity.pdbx_description
1 polymer ?
#
loop_
_entity_poly.entity_id
_entity_poly.type
_entity_poly.pdbx_seq_one_letter_code
_entity_poly.pdbx_strand_id
1 'polypeptide(L)'
;METPLLLIFTLLPLLFFLAVLRRNRRRGHPSPIPPAIEVRDPAVARCMLIDHIYADAFSNRPLSPFPVDFDAGRPVSHTINTVPYGPLWRVLRCNLTADVLHPSRLGLLAPLQREAVEALIADLSAHGQQVVVVHDSLRPAVFTVVTRMCFSDGVHARDVRAMQDALQEFFLSFAEANALAASRLSRFLHWRRWLRFAGTFDRLIELFHPLIESKRRLTNVAMVVVIEGLGSIFREVR
;
A
#
# COMPACT_ATOMS: atom_id res chain seq x y z
N MET A 1 17.53 -46.18 28.80
CA MET A 1 17.67 -44.85 29.44
C MET A 1 17.31 -43.69 28.49
N GLU A 2 16.43 -43.91 27.50
CA GLU A 2 16.17 -42.92 26.42
C GLU A 2 14.87 -42.11 26.63
N THR A 3 13.98 -42.57 27.52
CA THR A 3 12.66 -41.98 27.73
C THR A 3 12.64 -40.60 28.41
N PRO A 4 13.53 -40.24 29.37
CA PRO A 4 13.42 -38.95 30.05
C PRO A 4 13.85 -37.78 29.15
N LEU A 5 14.82 -37.99 28.25
CA LEU A 5 15.29 -36.95 27.33
C LEU A 5 14.25 -36.65 26.24
N LEU A 6 13.61 -37.68 25.68
CA LEU A 6 12.51 -37.52 24.71
C LEU A 6 11.30 -36.77 25.30
N LEU A 7 10.99 -37.01 26.58
CA LEU A 7 9.94 -36.28 27.29
C LEU A 7 10.31 -34.80 27.47
N ILE A 8 11.57 -34.49 27.79
CA ILE A 8 12.03 -33.10 27.90
C ILE A 8 11.99 -32.41 26.53
N PHE A 9 12.48 -33.07 25.47
CA PHE A 9 12.47 -32.51 24.11
C PHE A 9 11.06 -32.27 23.53
N THR A 10 10.02 -32.91 24.07
CA THR A 10 8.63 -32.72 23.63
C THR A 10 7.84 -31.80 24.56
N LEU A 11 8.00 -31.94 25.88
CA LEU A 11 7.28 -31.14 26.88
C LEU A 11 7.78 -29.70 26.96
N LEU A 12 9.09 -29.46 26.81
CA LEU A 12 9.64 -28.10 26.88
C LEU A 12 9.15 -27.18 25.74
N PRO A 13 9.17 -27.59 24.45
CA PRO A 13 8.59 -26.78 23.38
C PRO A 13 7.06 -26.70 23.47
N LEU A 14 6.38 -27.74 23.98
CA LEU A 14 4.93 -27.70 24.20
C LEU A 14 4.55 -26.69 25.30
N LEU A 15 5.29 -26.67 26.41
CA LEU A 15 5.09 -25.70 27.49
C LEU A 15 5.46 -24.29 27.06
N PHE A 16 6.53 -24.12 26.27
CA PHE A 16 6.88 -22.84 25.66
C PHE A 16 5.78 -22.35 24.71
N PHE A 17 5.26 -23.23 23.85
CA PHE A 17 4.16 -22.94 22.94
C PHE A 17 2.88 -22.57 23.70
N LEU A 18 2.53 -23.32 24.75
CA LEU A 18 1.39 -23.01 25.62
C LEU A 18 1.58 -21.72 26.42
N ALA A 19 2.79 -21.41 26.86
CA ALA A 19 3.12 -20.15 27.54
C ALA A 19 3.03 -18.95 26.59
N VAL A 20 3.51 -19.09 25.35
CA VAL A 20 3.34 -18.10 24.28
C VAL A 20 1.86 -17.91 23.97
N LEU A 21 1.07 -18.99 23.84
CA LEU A 21 -0.38 -18.93 23.63
C LEU A 21 -1.14 -18.28 24.80
N ARG A 22 -0.78 -18.61 26.05
CA ARG A 22 -1.38 -18.00 27.25
C ARG A 22 -1.00 -16.53 27.38
N ARG A 23 0.26 -16.16 27.12
CA ARG A 23 0.70 -14.76 27.05
C ARG A 23 -0.01 -14.01 25.91
N ASN A 24 -0.34 -14.69 24.81
CA ASN A 24 -1.11 -14.13 23.71
C ASN A 24 -2.56 -13.85 24.09
N ARG A 25 -3.22 -14.79 24.77
CA ARG A 25 -4.59 -14.62 25.29
C ARG A 25 -4.70 -13.46 26.29
N ARG A 26 -3.65 -13.22 27.08
CA ARG A 26 -3.60 -12.10 28.04
C ARG A 26 -3.25 -10.74 27.41
N ARG A 27 -2.71 -10.71 26.19
CA ARG A 27 -2.30 -9.47 25.47
C ARG A 27 -3.21 -9.12 24.29
N GLY A 28 -4.45 -9.56 24.33
CA GLY A 28 -5.40 -9.34 23.25
C GLY A 28 -6.82 -9.58 23.72
N HIS A 29 -7.36 -8.63 24.47
CA HIS A 29 -8.72 -8.23 24.12
C HIS A 29 -8.57 -7.46 22.80
N PRO A 30 -9.10 -7.95 21.66
CA PRO A 30 -9.31 -7.05 20.54
C PRO A 30 -10.17 -5.91 21.10
N SER A 31 -9.69 -4.67 21.01
CA SER A 31 -10.60 -3.53 21.19
C SER A 31 -11.82 -3.82 20.32
N PRO A 32 -13.06 -3.69 20.84
CA PRO A 32 -14.24 -3.98 20.07
C PRO A 32 -14.12 -3.20 18.76
N ILE A 33 -14.17 -3.92 17.63
CA ILE A 33 -14.21 -3.30 16.31
C ILE A 33 -15.39 -2.32 16.40
N PRO A 34 -15.17 -1.01 16.25
CA PRO A 34 -16.26 -0.06 16.34
C PRO A 34 -17.33 -0.47 15.32
N PRO A 35 -18.62 -0.36 15.65
CA PRO A 35 -19.68 -0.77 14.75
C PRO A 35 -19.54 -0.04 13.42
N ALA A 36 -19.63 -0.78 12.31
CA ALA A 36 -19.66 -0.17 10.99
C ALA A 36 -21.00 0.56 10.84
N ILE A 37 -20.94 1.89 10.76
CA ILE A 37 -22.12 2.74 10.55
C ILE A 37 -22.20 3.04 9.06
N GLU A 38 -23.27 2.60 8.41
CA GLU A 38 -23.56 2.91 7.02
C GLU A 38 -24.38 4.18 6.93
N VAL A 39 -23.82 5.21 6.29
CA VAL A 39 -24.50 6.51 6.08
C VAL A 39 -24.99 6.54 4.64
N ARG A 40 -26.32 6.52 4.45
CA ARG A 40 -26.97 6.56 3.14
C ARG A 40 -27.45 7.94 2.72
N ASP A 41 -27.64 8.84 3.69
CA ASP A 41 -28.14 10.19 3.46
C ASP A 41 -27.04 11.06 2.82
N PRO A 42 -27.26 11.64 1.61
CA PRO A 42 -26.27 12.47 0.94
C PRO A 42 -25.91 13.76 1.68
N ALA A 43 -26.87 14.38 2.39
CA ALA A 43 -26.61 15.60 3.16
C ALA A 43 -25.72 15.28 4.37
N VAL A 44 -26.01 14.18 5.08
CA VAL A 44 -25.16 13.71 6.19
C VAL A 44 -23.77 13.34 5.69
N ALA A 45 -23.67 12.62 4.56
CA ALA A 45 -22.37 12.27 3.96
C ALA A 45 -21.57 13.52 3.57
N ARG A 46 -22.23 14.54 3.01
CA ARG A 46 -21.60 15.83 2.69
C ARG A 46 -21.08 16.51 3.96
N CYS A 47 -21.88 16.56 5.02
CA CYS A 47 -21.46 17.14 6.30
C CYS A 47 -20.25 16.42 6.89
N MET A 48 -20.22 15.09 6.84
CA MET A 48 -19.11 14.29 7.37
C MET A 48 -17.81 14.44 6.55
N LEU A 49 -17.91 14.56 5.22
CA LEU A 49 -16.77 14.55 4.32
C LEU A 49 -16.22 15.94 3.99
N ILE A 50 -17.07 16.97 3.94
CA ILE A 50 -16.72 18.31 3.41
C ILE A 50 -16.74 19.36 4.50
N ASP A 51 -17.71 19.34 5.41
CA ASP A 51 -17.83 20.43 6.37
C ASP A 51 -16.67 20.36 7.36
N HIS A 52 -15.87 21.43 7.40
CA HIS A 52 -14.61 21.52 8.15
C HIS A 52 -14.74 21.18 9.65
N ILE A 53 -15.94 21.32 10.21
CA ILE A 53 -16.25 21.00 11.60
C ILE A 53 -16.11 19.49 11.86
N TYR A 54 -16.43 18.64 10.88
CA TYR A 54 -16.49 17.18 11.02
C TYR A 54 -15.43 16.44 10.20
N ALA A 55 -14.90 17.06 9.14
CA ALA A 55 -13.97 16.41 8.21
C ALA A 55 -12.75 15.78 8.90
N ASP A 56 -12.19 16.42 9.93
CA ASP A 56 -11.02 15.92 10.68
C ASP A 56 -11.35 14.64 11.47
N ALA A 57 -12.56 14.53 12.03
CA ALA A 57 -13.00 13.38 12.80
C ALA A 57 -13.23 12.13 11.92
N PHE A 58 -13.66 12.34 10.67
CA PHE A 58 -13.99 11.28 9.72
C PHE A 58 -12.90 11.01 8.66
N SER A 59 -11.78 11.75 8.70
CA SER A 59 -10.65 11.53 7.79
C SER A 59 -9.81 10.30 8.15
N ASN A 60 -9.95 9.79 9.38
CA ASN A 60 -9.29 8.56 9.80
C ASN A 60 -9.90 7.32 9.14
N ARG A 61 -9.05 6.38 8.74
CA ARG A 61 -9.47 5.03 8.37
C ARG A 61 -9.51 4.18 9.64
N PRO A 62 -10.42 3.20 9.76
CA PRO A 62 -10.35 2.23 10.85
C PRO A 62 -8.94 1.65 10.91
N LEU A 63 -8.39 1.57 12.13
CA LEU A 63 -7.03 1.08 12.37
C LEU A 63 -6.84 -0.24 11.63
N SER A 64 -5.79 -0.28 10.80
CA SER A 64 -5.26 -1.47 10.10
C SER A 64 -5.94 -1.83 8.77
N PRO A 65 -5.58 -1.18 7.65
CA PRO A 65 -5.62 -1.84 6.36
C PRO A 65 -4.64 -3.02 6.32
N PHE A 66 -3.55 -2.96 7.09
CA PHE A 66 -2.53 -4.02 7.21
C PHE A 66 -2.61 -4.66 8.60
N PRO A 67 -3.08 -5.92 8.72
CA PRO A 67 -3.29 -6.62 10.00
C PRO A 67 -2.01 -6.98 10.78
N VAL A 68 -0.86 -6.46 10.34
CA VAL A 68 0.48 -6.76 10.86
C VAL A 68 1.35 -5.51 10.70
N ASP A 69 2.36 -5.37 11.56
CA ASP A 69 3.54 -4.54 11.27
C ASP A 69 4.12 -4.96 9.92
N PHE A 70 3.73 -4.25 8.88
CA PHE A 70 4.30 -4.34 7.55
C PHE A 70 5.82 -4.12 7.57
N ASP A 71 6.26 -3.37 8.58
CA ASP A 71 7.62 -2.91 8.78
C ASP A 71 8.39 -3.78 9.80
N ALA A 72 7.96 -5.01 10.11
CA ALA A 72 8.67 -5.89 11.04
C ALA A 72 10.09 -6.20 10.52
N GLY A 73 11.06 -5.38 10.94
CA GLY A 73 12.46 -5.42 10.51
C GLY A 73 12.86 -4.36 9.47
N ARG A 74 11.99 -3.41 9.09
CA ARG A 74 12.25 -2.33 8.11
C ARG A 74 11.93 -0.95 8.69
N PRO A 75 12.47 0.14 8.12
CA PRO A 75 11.99 1.48 8.42
C PRO A 75 10.49 1.59 8.11
N VAL A 76 9.72 2.21 9.02
CA VAL A 76 8.27 2.33 8.89
C VAL A 76 7.90 3.08 7.62
N SER A 77 7.15 2.43 6.73
CA SER A 77 6.68 3.05 5.49
C SER A 77 5.32 3.72 5.69
N HIS A 78 5.28 5.04 5.52
CA HIS A 78 4.05 5.82 5.65
C HIS A 78 3.47 6.16 4.28
N THR A 79 2.20 5.81 4.06
CA THR A 79 1.46 6.20 2.85
C THR A 79 0.24 7.02 3.25
N ILE A 80 -0.28 7.82 2.32
CA ILE A 80 -1.52 8.60 2.53
C ILE A 80 -2.73 7.71 2.87
N ASN A 81 -2.67 6.42 2.48
CA ASN A 81 -3.73 5.45 2.72
C ASN A 81 -3.64 4.75 4.08
N THR A 82 -2.47 4.80 4.73
CA THR A 82 -2.19 4.06 5.97
C THR A 82 -1.97 4.94 7.18
N VAL A 83 -1.43 6.14 7.00
CA VAL A 83 -1.17 7.06 8.10
C VAL A 83 -2.50 7.62 8.64
N PRO A 84 -2.69 7.70 9.97
CA PRO A 84 -3.85 8.36 10.55
C PRO A 84 -3.84 9.86 10.20
N TYR A 85 -5.03 10.46 10.20
CA TYR A 85 -5.19 11.89 10.01
C TYR A 85 -4.39 12.66 11.06
N GLY A 86 -3.59 13.62 10.60
CA GLY A 86 -2.67 14.39 11.42
C GLY A 86 -1.68 15.19 10.56
N PRO A 87 -0.66 15.82 11.17
CA PRO A 87 0.31 16.64 10.45
C PRO A 87 0.98 15.90 9.29
N LEU A 88 1.41 14.64 9.50
CA LEU A 88 2.04 13.83 8.46
C LEU A 88 1.10 13.55 7.27
N TRP A 89 -0.16 13.20 7.54
CA TRP A 89 -1.16 12.99 6.48
C TRP A 89 -1.40 14.27 5.68
N ARG A 90 -1.52 15.42 6.36
CA ARG A 90 -1.74 16.72 5.70
C ARG A 90 -0.56 17.08 4.79
N VAL A 91 0.68 16.87 5.24
CA VAL A 91 1.87 17.09 4.42
C VAL A 91 1.87 16.17 3.19
N LEU A 92 1.63 14.87 3.36
CA LEU A 92 1.56 13.93 2.24
C LEU A 92 0.49 14.34 1.21
N ARG A 93 -0.70 14.72 1.70
CA ARG A 93 -1.78 15.20 0.83
C ARG A 93 -1.39 16.48 0.10
N CYS A 94 -0.88 17.48 0.80
CA CYS A 94 -0.49 18.75 0.21
C CYS A 94 0.57 18.54 -0.87
N ASN A 95 1.57 17.69 -0.62
CA ASN A 95 2.62 17.37 -1.59
C ASN A 95 2.03 16.67 -2.83
N LEU A 96 1.14 15.70 -2.63
CA LEU A 96 0.45 15.03 -3.72
C LEU A 96 -0.37 16.03 -4.57
N THR A 97 -1.08 16.96 -3.94
CA THR A 97 -1.92 17.94 -4.66
C THR A 97 -1.15 19.08 -5.30
N ALA A 98 -0.05 19.53 -4.68
CA ALA A 98 0.73 20.66 -5.17
C ALA A 98 1.66 20.25 -6.32
N ASP A 99 2.13 19.00 -6.31
CA ASP A 99 3.11 18.52 -7.29
C ASP A 99 2.46 17.62 -8.34
N VAL A 100 1.83 16.52 -7.93
CA VAL A 100 1.34 15.51 -8.88
C VAL A 100 -0.03 15.88 -9.43
N LEU A 101 -1.01 16.14 -8.55
CA LEU A 101 -2.41 16.36 -8.92
C LEU A 101 -2.78 17.84 -9.12
N HIS A 102 -1.78 18.72 -9.30
CA HIS A 102 -2.06 20.14 -9.47
C HIS A 102 -2.78 20.40 -10.80
N PRO A 103 -3.84 21.23 -10.85
CA PRO A 103 -4.61 21.46 -12.08
C PRO A 103 -3.78 21.89 -13.29
N SER A 104 -2.72 22.70 -13.07
CA SER A 104 -1.82 23.10 -14.16
C SER A 104 -1.02 21.93 -14.75
N ARG A 105 -0.70 20.90 -13.96
CA ARG A 105 -0.05 19.68 -14.44
C ARG A 105 -1.05 18.71 -15.06
N LEU A 106 -2.24 18.60 -14.46
CA LEU A 106 -3.33 17.80 -15.04
C LEU A 106 -3.71 18.30 -16.44
N GLY A 107 -3.71 19.62 -16.67
CA GLY A 107 -3.93 20.20 -17.99
C GLY A 107 -2.90 19.80 -19.05
N LEU A 108 -1.67 19.44 -18.63
CA LEU A 108 -0.60 18.96 -19.51
C LEU A 108 -0.70 17.46 -19.81
N LEU A 109 -1.63 16.74 -19.20
CA LEU A 109 -1.85 15.31 -19.46
C LEU A 109 -2.63 15.04 -20.75
N ALA A 110 -3.25 16.05 -21.38
CA ALA A 110 -4.09 15.85 -22.55
C ALA A 110 -3.41 15.06 -23.70
N PRO A 111 -2.11 15.30 -24.03
CA PRO A 111 -1.40 14.47 -25.00
C PRO A 111 -1.23 13.01 -24.52
N LEU A 112 -0.85 12.80 -23.25
CA LEU A 112 -0.67 11.47 -22.67
C LEU A 112 -1.99 10.67 -22.65
N GLN A 113 -3.09 11.33 -22.33
CA GLN A 113 -4.43 10.73 -22.35
C GLN A 113 -4.83 10.37 -23.78
N ARG A 114 -4.55 11.22 -24.76
CA ARG A 114 -4.82 10.93 -26.17
C ARG A 114 -4.04 9.71 -26.64
N GLU A 115 -2.74 9.66 -26.39
CA GLU A 115 -1.89 8.51 -26.72
C GLU A 115 -2.41 7.22 -26.06
N ALA A 116 -2.82 7.29 -24.79
CA ALA A 116 -3.36 6.13 -24.08
C ALA A 116 -4.71 5.65 -24.65
N VAL A 117 -5.58 6.58 -25.06
CA VAL A 117 -6.86 6.26 -25.72
C VAL A 117 -6.62 5.65 -27.10
N GLU A 118 -5.69 6.20 -27.88
CA GLU A 118 -5.30 5.65 -29.19
C GLU A 118 -4.74 4.22 -29.05
N ALA A 119 -3.86 4.01 -28.07
CA ALA A 119 -3.33 2.68 -27.77
C ALA A 119 -4.43 1.69 -27.32
N LEU A 120 -5.39 2.15 -26.51
CA LEU A 120 -6.53 1.36 -26.08
C LEU A 120 -7.43 0.97 -27.27
N ILE A 121 -7.74 1.92 -28.16
CA ILE A 121 -8.54 1.67 -29.36
C ILE A 121 -7.83 0.69 -30.28
N ALA A 122 -6.52 0.86 -30.48
CA ALA A 122 -5.72 -0.04 -31.31
C ALA A 122 -5.71 -1.47 -30.74
N ASP A 123 -5.52 -1.63 -29.43
CA ASP A 123 -5.56 -2.92 -28.76
C ASP A 123 -6.94 -3.59 -28.89
N LEU A 124 -8.02 -2.87 -28.59
CA LEU A 124 -9.38 -3.39 -28.73
C LEU A 124 -9.71 -3.75 -30.19
N SER A 125 -9.27 -2.95 -31.15
CA SER A 125 -9.51 -3.20 -32.59
C SER A 125 -8.77 -4.44 -33.08
N ALA A 126 -7.60 -4.76 -32.51
CA ALA A 126 -6.82 -5.95 -32.85
C ALA A 126 -7.54 -7.26 -32.50
N HIS A 127 -8.47 -7.23 -31.54
CA HIS A 127 -9.28 -8.39 -31.15
C HIS A 127 -10.48 -8.64 -32.09
N GLY A 128 -10.73 -7.74 -33.07
CA GLY A 128 -11.78 -7.91 -34.07
C GLY A 128 -13.20 -7.99 -33.48
N GLN A 129 -13.97 -9.02 -33.86
CA GLN A 129 -15.34 -9.26 -33.36
C GLN A 129 -15.39 -10.17 -32.12
N GLN A 130 -14.24 -10.45 -31.48
CA GLN A 130 -14.22 -11.33 -30.32
C GLN A 130 -14.74 -10.61 -29.06
N VAL A 131 -15.26 -11.40 -28.11
CA VAL A 131 -15.60 -10.88 -26.78
C VAL A 131 -14.31 -10.60 -26.04
N VAL A 132 -14.08 -9.33 -25.69
CA VAL A 132 -12.88 -8.87 -24.98
C VAL A 132 -13.24 -8.38 -23.58
N VAL A 133 -12.40 -8.70 -22.61
CA VAL A 133 -12.46 -8.10 -21.27
C VAL A 133 -11.82 -6.72 -21.36
N VAL A 134 -12.62 -5.66 -21.55
CA VAL A 134 -12.16 -4.26 -21.71
C VAL A 134 -11.19 -3.84 -20.61
N HIS A 135 -11.41 -4.35 -19.40
CA HIS A 135 -10.55 -4.10 -18.26
C HIS A 135 -9.07 -4.47 -18.53
N ASP A 136 -8.78 -5.53 -19.29
CA ASP A 136 -7.43 -6.00 -19.56
C ASP A 136 -6.68 -5.09 -20.54
N SER A 137 -7.41 -4.43 -21.44
CA SER A 137 -6.88 -3.38 -22.33
C SER A 137 -6.82 -2.01 -21.64
N LEU A 138 -7.80 -1.68 -20.78
CA LEU A 138 -7.88 -0.39 -20.10
C LEU A 138 -6.82 -0.23 -19.02
N ARG A 139 -6.56 -1.28 -18.24
CA ARG A 139 -5.58 -1.25 -17.15
C ARG A 139 -4.19 -0.78 -17.60
N PRO A 140 -3.55 -1.35 -18.65
CA PRO A 140 -2.23 -0.89 -19.09
C PRO A 140 -2.24 0.53 -19.66
N ALA A 141 -3.32 0.94 -20.33
CA ALA A 141 -3.47 2.31 -20.80
C ALA A 141 -3.47 3.31 -19.63
N VAL A 142 -4.30 3.07 -18.61
CA VAL A 142 -4.37 3.92 -17.41
C VAL A 142 -3.05 3.89 -16.64
N PHE A 143 -2.46 2.71 -16.46
CA PHE A 143 -1.21 2.56 -15.72
C PHE A 143 -0.04 3.32 -16.38
N THR A 144 0.01 3.33 -17.71
CA THR A 144 0.98 4.10 -18.48
C THR A 144 0.84 5.60 -18.25
N VAL A 145 -0.39 6.13 -18.26
CA VAL A 145 -0.66 7.55 -17.97
C VAL A 145 -0.19 7.93 -16.57
N VAL A 146 -0.56 7.14 -15.56
CA VAL A 146 -0.18 7.40 -14.15
C VAL A 146 1.34 7.32 -13.97
N THR A 147 1.99 6.33 -14.58
CA THR A 147 3.44 6.16 -14.46
C THR A 147 4.20 7.31 -15.13
N ARG A 148 3.79 7.73 -16.33
CA ARG A 148 4.41 8.88 -17.02
C ARG A 148 4.11 10.21 -16.31
N MET A 149 2.94 10.35 -15.70
CA MET A 149 2.61 11.51 -14.86
C MET A 149 3.54 11.62 -13.65
N CYS A 150 3.82 10.51 -12.96
CA CYS A 150 4.68 10.50 -11.78
C CYS A 150 6.17 10.59 -12.14
N PHE A 151 6.61 9.83 -13.15
CA PHE A 151 8.02 9.59 -13.45
C PHE A 151 8.52 10.24 -14.75
N SER A 152 7.68 11.00 -15.45
CA SER A 152 7.95 11.55 -16.79
C SER A 152 8.14 10.47 -17.86
N ASP A 153 8.52 10.87 -19.06
CA ASP A 153 8.83 10.00 -20.22
C ASP A 153 10.11 9.16 -20.06
N GLY A 154 10.73 9.17 -18.88
CA GLY A 154 11.93 8.37 -18.58
C GLY A 154 11.65 6.88 -18.31
N VAL A 155 10.40 6.43 -18.42
CA VAL A 155 10.00 5.04 -18.15
C VAL A 155 9.67 4.32 -19.45
N HIS A 156 10.43 3.29 -19.80
CA HIS A 156 10.18 2.51 -21.01
C HIS A 156 8.94 1.63 -20.85
N ALA A 157 8.23 1.36 -21.95
CA ALA A 157 7.02 0.54 -21.95
C ALA A 157 7.19 -0.87 -21.32
N ARG A 158 8.40 -1.44 -21.40
CA ARG A 158 8.74 -2.71 -20.75
C ARG A 158 8.77 -2.59 -19.23
N ASP A 159 9.31 -1.50 -18.71
CA ASP A 159 9.40 -1.23 -17.27
C ASP A 159 8.00 -0.94 -16.71
N VAL A 160 7.19 -0.17 -17.45
CA VAL A 160 5.78 0.08 -17.12
C VAL A 160 5.00 -1.23 -16.93
N ARG A 161 5.16 -2.20 -17.84
CA ARG A 161 4.51 -3.52 -17.71
C ARG A 161 5.00 -4.29 -16.47
N ALA A 162 6.31 -4.35 -16.25
CA ALA A 162 6.87 -5.03 -15.08
C ALA A 162 6.38 -4.41 -13.76
N MET A 163 6.26 -3.07 -13.71
CA MET A 163 5.71 -2.35 -12.56
C MET A 163 4.23 -2.65 -12.33
N GLN A 164 3.43 -2.71 -13.41
CA GLN A 164 2.03 -3.06 -13.34
C GLN A 164 1.84 -4.47 -12.79
N ASP A 165 2.59 -5.44 -13.30
CA ASP A 165 2.50 -6.84 -12.90
C ASP A 165 2.88 -6.99 -11.41
N ALA A 166 3.97 -6.33 -10.99
CA ALA A 166 4.39 -6.33 -9.58
C ALA A 166 3.35 -5.70 -8.65
N LEU A 167 2.70 -4.59 -9.07
CA LEU A 167 1.63 -3.97 -8.28
C LEU A 167 0.40 -4.85 -8.18
N GLN A 168 0.03 -5.50 -9.28
CA GLN A 168 -1.08 -6.45 -9.29
C GLN A 168 -0.80 -7.63 -8.36
N GLU A 169 0.40 -8.21 -8.44
CA GLU A 169 0.82 -9.32 -7.58
C GLU A 169 0.80 -8.92 -6.11
N PHE A 170 1.27 -7.70 -5.79
CA PHE A 170 1.23 -7.15 -4.45
C PHE A 170 -0.21 -6.98 -3.93
N PHE A 171 -1.13 -6.41 -4.72
CA PHE A 171 -2.52 -6.23 -4.28
C PHE A 171 -3.27 -7.55 -4.10
N LEU A 172 -3.04 -8.52 -4.99
CA LEU A 172 -3.61 -9.87 -4.85
C LEU A 172 -3.07 -10.56 -3.59
N SER A 173 -1.75 -10.52 -3.40
CA SER A 173 -1.09 -11.09 -2.22
C SER A 173 -1.54 -10.40 -0.93
N PHE A 174 -1.78 -9.08 -0.98
CA PHE A 174 -2.33 -8.32 0.12
C PHE A 174 -3.75 -8.74 0.47
N ALA A 175 -4.65 -8.87 -0.52
CA ALA A 175 -6.03 -9.29 -0.28
C ALA A 175 -6.09 -10.69 0.34
N GLU A 176 -5.27 -11.63 -0.15
CA GLU A 176 -5.13 -12.97 0.42
C GLU A 176 -4.57 -12.92 1.85
N ALA A 177 -3.52 -12.15 2.09
CA ALA A 177 -2.91 -12.01 3.40
C ALA A 177 -3.88 -11.40 4.41
N ASN A 178 -4.66 -10.38 3.99
CA ASN A 178 -5.61 -9.69 4.84
C ASN A 178 -6.78 -10.60 5.26
N ALA A 179 -7.31 -11.39 4.32
CA ALA A 179 -8.33 -12.41 4.61
C ALA A 179 -7.88 -13.45 5.65
N LEU A 180 -6.57 -13.73 5.72
CA LEU A 180 -5.99 -14.73 6.61
C LEU A 180 -5.53 -14.17 7.96
N ALA A 181 -5.48 -12.86 8.12
CA ALA A 181 -4.78 -12.23 9.24
C ALA A 181 -5.67 -11.92 10.46
N ALA A 182 -6.89 -12.45 10.49
CA ALA A 182 -7.85 -12.21 11.58
C ALA A 182 -7.35 -12.61 12.98
N SER A 183 -6.28 -13.42 13.10
CA SER A 183 -5.72 -13.83 14.39
C SER A 183 -4.19 -14.01 14.38
N ARG A 184 -3.54 -13.91 15.56
CA ARG A 184 -2.10 -14.19 15.70
C ARG A 184 -1.72 -15.65 15.43
N LEU A 185 -2.66 -16.59 15.60
CA LEU A 185 -2.50 -18.01 15.27
C LEU A 185 -2.51 -18.23 13.75
N SER A 186 -3.46 -17.63 13.04
CA SER A 186 -3.50 -17.70 11.58
C SER A 186 -2.26 -17.06 10.95
N ARG A 187 -1.76 -15.95 11.51
CA ARG A 187 -0.47 -15.37 11.13
C ARG A 187 0.70 -16.36 11.23
N PHE A 188 0.81 -17.07 12.36
CA PHE A 188 1.88 -18.05 12.57
C PHE A 188 1.76 -19.24 11.60
N LEU A 189 0.54 -19.76 11.43
CA LEU A 189 0.26 -20.86 10.50
C LEU A 189 0.52 -20.46 9.03
N HIS A 190 0.28 -19.20 8.68
CA HIS A 190 0.47 -18.68 7.32
C HIS A 190 1.78 -17.91 7.12
N TRP A 191 2.80 -18.10 7.96
CA TRP A 191 4.08 -17.37 7.87
C TRP A 191 4.76 -17.47 6.49
N ARG A 192 4.62 -18.62 5.79
CA ARG A 192 5.12 -18.78 4.42
C ARG A 192 4.41 -17.87 3.41
N ARG A 193 3.11 -17.61 3.59
CA ARG A 193 2.35 -16.65 2.77
C ARG A 193 2.79 -15.22 3.07
N TRP A 194 3.07 -14.91 4.34
CA TRP A 194 3.65 -13.63 4.74
C TRP A 194 5.01 -13.36 4.10
N LEU A 195 5.91 -14.35 4.09
CA LEU A 195 7.19 -14.21 3.41
C LEU A 195 7.04 -13.97 1.91
N ARG A 196 6.07 -14.63 1.25
CA ARG A 196 5.77 -14.36 -0.16
C ARG A 196 5.28 -12.94 -0.38
N PHE A 197 4.33 -12.48 0.45
CA PHE A 197 3.85 -11.10 0.40
C PHE A 197 4.99 -10.09 0.60
N ALA A 198 5.86 -10.31 1.59
CA ALA A 198 7.03 -9.46 1.80
C ALA A 198 7.94 -9.42 0.54
N GLY A 199 8.13 -10.57 -0.12
CA GLY A 199 8.87 -10.64 -1.38
C GLY A 199 8.22 -9.84 -2.53
N THR A 200 6.89 -9.82 -2.64
CA THR A 200 6.20 -8.97 -3.64
C THR A 200 6.42 -7.49 -3.37
N PHE A 201 6.51 -7.10 -2.11
CA PHE A 201 6.81 -5.73 -1.74
C PHE A 201 8.27 -5.35 -2.00
N ASP A 202 9.22 -6.26 -1.74
CA ASP A 202 10.62 -6.08 -2.13
C ASP A 202 10.74 -5.84 -3.62
N ARG A 203 10.03 -6.64 -4.41
CA ARG A 203 10.03 -6.50 -5.86
C ARG A 203 9.48 -5.14 -6.31
N LEU A 204 8.45 -4.63 -5.64
CA LEU A 204 7.96 -3.27 -5.87
C LEU A 204 9.02 -2.23 -5.56
N ILE A 205 9.68 -2.31 -4.40
CA ILE A 205 10.73 -1.36 -4.03
C ILE A 205 11.83 -1.36 -5.10
N GLU A 206 12.31 -2.53 -5.52
CA GLU A 206 13.36 -2.66 -6.53
C GLU A 206 13.02 -1.96 -7.85
N LEU A 207 11.77 -2.07 -8.31
CA LEU A 207 11.33 -1.47 -9.58
C LEU A 207 11.14 0.05 -9.47
N PHE A 208 10.63 0.54 -8.34
CA PHE A 208 10.34 1.97 -8.17
C PHE A 208 11.56 2.78 -7.70
N HIS A 209 12.49 2.16 -6.98
CA HIS A 209 13.70 2.81 -6.46
C HIS A 209 14.52 3.58 -7.51
N PRO A 210 14.92 3.00 -8.66
CA PRO A 210 15.71 3.73 -9.65
C PRO A 210 14.97 4.93 -10.26
N LEU A 211 13.64 4.85 -10.39
CA LEU A 211 12.82 5.95 -10.90
C LEU A 211 12.73 7.10 -9.90
N ILE A 212 12.61 6.77 -8.61
CA ILE A 212 12.64 7.74 -7.52
C ILE A 212 14.00 8.44 -7.47
N GLU A 213 15.10 7.69 -7.55
CA GLU A 213 16.44 8.27 -7.58
C GLU A 213 16.67 9.17 -8.80
N SER A 214 16.21 8.74 -9.97
CA SER A 214 16.29 9.54 -11.20
C SER A 214 15.57 10.88 -11.03
N LYS A 215 14.33 10.84 -10.51
CA LYS A 215 13.57 12.06 -10.21
C LYS A 215 14.23 12.95 -9.17
N ARG A 216 14.82 12.35 -8.15
CA ARG A 216 15.59 13.07 -7.12
C ARG A 216 16.78 13.81 -7.71
N ARG A 217 17.52 13.19 -8.65
CA ARG A 217 18.67 13.82 -9.33
C ARG A 217 18.24 14.98 -10.24
N LEU A 218 17.08 14.89 -10.87
CA LEU A 218 16.55 15.91 -11.78
C LEU A 218 15.93 17.11 -11.03
N THR A 219 15.39 16.87 -9.83
CA THR A 219 14.69 17.89 -9.05
C THR A 219 15.59 18.37 -7.92
N ASN A 220 16.55 19.26 -8.21
CA ASN A 220 17.55 19.73 -7.26
C ASN A 220 17.01 20.66 -6.13
N VAL A 221 15.68 20.74 -5.94
CA VAL A 221 15.01 21.56 -4.92
C VAL A 221 13.73 20.86 -4.44
N ALA A 222 13.58 20.71 -3.12
CA ALA A 222 12.35 20.44 -2.35
C ALA A 222 11.60 19.08 -2.44
N MET A 223 11.77 18.22 -3.45
CA MET A 223 11.04 16.91 -3.46
C MET A 223 11.63 15.89 -2.46
N VAL A 224 12.87 16.12 -2.00
CA VAL A 224 13.65 15.20 -1.14
C VAL A 224 13.17 15.16 0.31
N VAL A 225 12.42 16.17 0.77
CA VAL A 225 11.90 16.17 2.15
C VAL A 225 10.95 14.99 2.40
N VAL A 226 10.32 14.43 1.37
CA VAL A 226 9.31 13.37 1.51
C VAL A 226 9.91 11.96 1.62
N ILE A 227 11.14 11.73 1.16
CA ILE A 227 11.75 10.39 1.17
C ILE A 227 12.94 10.29 2.12
N GLU A 228 13.64 11.39 2.42
CA GLU A 228 14.74 11.39 3.42
C GLU A 228 14.42 12.03 4.77
N GLY A 229 13.32 12.81 4.88
CA GLY A 229 13.01 13.57 6.09
C GLY A 229 12.65 12.75 7.34
N LEU A 230 12.52 11.42 7.23
CA LEU A 230 12.09 10.55 8.33
C LEU A 230 13.23 9.80 9.05
N GLY A 231 14.45 9.82 8.50
CA GLY A 231 15.62 9.19 9.14
C GLY A 231 16.44 10.09 10.06
N SER A 232 16.33 11.41 9.90
CA SER A 232 17.20 12.38 10.60
C SER A 232 16.56 12.99 11.85
N ILE A 233 15.25 13.24 11.84
CA ILE A 233 14.55 13.97 12.92
C ILE A 233 14.44 13.16 14.24
N PHE A 234 14.66 11.84 14.19
CA PHE A 234 14.69 11.00 15.40
C PHE A 234 16.10 10.73 15.96
N ARG A 235 17.16 11.30 15.36
CA ARG A 235 18.53 11.14 15.88
C ARG A 235 18.95 12.23 16.87
N GLU A 236 18.18 13.31 16.99
CA GLU A 236 18.45 14.45 17.89
C GLU A 236 17.62 14.47 19.18
N VAL A 237 16.76 13.46 19.41
CA VAL A 237 16.02 13.30 20.67
C VAL A 237 16.43 11.97 21.31
N ARG A 238 17.67 11.94 21.79
CA ARG A 238 18.09 11.08 22.89
C ARG A 238 19.09 11.82 23.76
#